data_AF-A0A1H0G906-F1
#
_entry.id   AF-A0A1H0G906-F1
#
_cell.length_a   1.000
_cell.length_b   1.000
_cell.length_c   1.000
_cell.angle_alpha   90.00
_cell.angle_beta   90.00
_cell.angle_gamma   90.00
#
_symmetry.space_group_name_H-M   'P 1'
#
loop_
_entity.id
_entity.type
_entity.pdbx_description
1 polymer ?
#
loop_
_entity_poly.entity_id
_entity_poly.type
_entity_poly.pdbx_seq_one_letter_code
_entity_poly.pdbx_strand_id
1 'polypeptide(L)'
;MVTENIQAIHLALYRAILRIGRIPTVVYLDNGKAFRAKVFTGIKDFREEGIVGLYARLGIHTIFARPYNAKAKPVERFFSTLDSFERMLPSFVGANIQDKPARLLRNEKFMQYISINYTPTIKEAEEWFEKWLDFYRSQPSKALNGLCPKDVFRPGPGVDPKELYMLMLCEKEVKLYRNGIRLFGSWYWNEALYGLKEKVSIRYDLHDLTSVLVFTQDGEFLCEAKRLEKVHPAAAIMGDEKSYTEIKKRLSEHRKLKRLTKKLVEMGIKADINWQDVADKVPEVIDKLEKSRAKAVNALKAKTDDVLVIDDAEIENISLPEPDKKPDRPVFKNETDKYFHLMDLKSKGETLTEEDEEFIKEYEEDPLNKAVVSLVRSQNRPLDHDEAINS
;
A
#
# COMPACT_ATOMS: atom_id res chain seq x y z
N MET A 1 6.06 -12.98 14.91
CA MET A 1 6.67 -13.19 13.58
C MET A 1 6.42 -11.93 12.77
N VAL A 2 7.45 -11.32 12.18
CA VAL A 2 7.26 -10.17 11.28
C VAL A 2 6.57 -10.73 10.03
N THR A 3 5.44 -10.14 9.66
CA THR A 3 4.59 -10.62 8.55
C THR A 3 4.12 -9.41 7.76
N GLU A 4 3.69 -9.65 6.51
CA GLU A 4 3.13 -8.60 5.67
C GLU A 4 1.91 -7.97 6.36
N ASN A 5 1.92 -6.64 6.54
CA ASN A 5 0.84 -5.92 7.18
C ASN A 5 0.64 -4.52 6.59
N ILE A 6 -0.55 -3.97 6.82
CA ILE A 6 -0.94 -2.63 6.32
C ILE A 6 -0.20 -1.52 7.06
N GLN A 7 0.16 -1.76 8.33
CA GLN A 7 1.00 -0.87 9.14
C GLN A 7 2.27 -0.47 8.39
N ALA A 8 3.05 -1.44 7.93
CA ALA A 8 4.31 -1.21 7.23
C ALA A 8 4.09 -0.37 5.95
N ILE A 9 2.99 -0.58 5.23
CA ILE A 9 2.65 0.18 4.03
C ILE A 9 2.32 1.64 4.38
N HIS A 10 1.50 1.87 5.41
CA HIS A 10 1.17 3.23 5.85
C HIS A 10 2.39 3.97 6.38
N LEU A 11 3.27 3.30 7.14
CA LEU A 11 4.51 3.92 7.62
C LEU A 11 5.47 4.25 6.48
N ALA A 12 5.59 3.34 5.50
CA ALA A 12 6.39 3.58 4.31
C ALA A 12 5.87 4.79 3.53
N LEU A 13 4.55 4.90 3.35
CA LEU A 13 3.92 6.07 2.72
C LEU A 13 4.18 7.36 3.51
N TYR A 14 4.00 7.34 4.84
CA TYR A 14 4.27 8.49 5.71
C TYR A 14 5.72 8.99 5.54
N ARG A 15 6.69 8.08 5.66
CA ARG A 15 8.11 8.40 5.49
C ARG A 15 8.43 8.88 4.07
N ALA A 16 7.79 8.28 3.05
CA ALA A 16 7.96 8.69 1.66
C ALA A 16 7.44 10.11 1.41
N ILE A 17 6.25 10.47 1.92
CA ILE A 17 5.69 11.83 1.79
C ILE A 17 6.61 12.85 2.47
N LEU A 18 7.11 12.56 3.66
CA LEU A 18 8.08 13.42 4.34
C LEU A 18 9.37 13.59 3.56
N ARG A 19 9.89 12.50 2.98
CA ARG A 19 11.12 12.53 2.18
C ARG A 19 10.95 13.26 0.84
N ILE A 20 9.80 13.07 0.19
CA ILE A 20 9.43 13.75 -1.06
C ILE A 20 9.11 15.22 -0.79
N GLY A 21 8.62 15.57 0.39
CA GLY A 21 8.19 16.92 0.74
C GLY A 21 6.93 17.37 -0.02
N ARG A 22 6.13 16.41 -0.52
CA ARG A 22 4.82 16.62 -1.17
C ARG A 22 3.94 15.38 -0.96
N ILE A 23 2.63 15.60 -0.90
CA ILE A 23 1.65 14.52 -1.00
C ILE A 23 1.53 14.13 -2.49
N PRO A 24 1.73 12.85 -2.87
CA PRO A 24 1.65 12.43 -4.26
C PRO A 24 0.20 12.45 -4.76
N THR A 25 0.00 12.84 -6.01
CA THR A 25 -1.35 12.82 -6.63
C THR A 25 -1.85 11.40 -6.88
N VAL A 26 -0.95 10.47 -7.19
CA VAL A 26 -1.28 9.09 -7.56
C VAL A 26 -0.33 8.12 -6.88
N VAL A 27 -0.86 7.02 -6.36
CA VAL A 27 -0.08 5.88 -5.86
C VAL A 27 -0.49 4.61 -6.57
N TYR A 28 0.50 3.88 -7.09
CA TYR A 28 0.33 2.54 -7.63
C TYR A 28 0.47 1.50 -6.53
N LEU A 29 -0.58 0.73 -6.30
CA LEU A 29 -0.59 -0.38 -5.35
C LEU A 29 -0.64 -1.71 -6.11
N ASP A 30 0.25 -2.64 -5.76
CA ASP A 30 0.19 -3.97 -6.33
C ASP A 30 -0.94 -4.79 -5.70
N ASN A 31 -1.78 -5.40 -6.54
CA ASN A 31 -2.90 -6.25 -6.17
C ASN A 31 -2.50 -7.72 -5.99
N GLY A 32 -1.28 -7.97 -5.52
CA GLY A 32 -0.73 -9.33 -5.40
C GLY A 32 -1.69 -10.27 -4.65
N LYS A 33 -2.00 -11.43 -5.25
CA LYS A 33 -2.84 -12.49 -4.65
C LYS A 33 -2.41 -12.86 -3.23
N ALA A 34 -1.11 -12.82 -2.94
CA ALA A 34 -0.54 -13.11 -1.62
C ALA A 34 -0.78 -11.99 -0.59
N PHE A 35 -0.73 -10.72 -1.01
CA PHE A 35 -1.12 -9.58 -0.17
C PHE A 35 -2.61 -9.69 0.18
N ARG A 36 -3.47 -9.98 -0.81
CA ARG A 36 -4.90 -10.26 -0.61
C ARG A 36 -5.15 -11.47 0.30
N ALA A 37 -4.38 -12.54 0.19
CA ALA A 37 -4.63 -13.77 0.94
C ALA A 37 -4.14 -13.71 2.40
N LYS A 38 -2.98 -13.11 2.70
CA LYS A 38 -2.40 -13.11 4.06
C LYS A 38 -2.90 -11.98 4.95
N VAL A 39 -3.10 -10.80 4.37
CA VAL A 39 -3.61 -9.63 5.12
C VAL A 39 -5.13 -9.72 5.27
N PHE A 40 -5.82 -10.41 4.35
CA PHE A 40 -7.29 -10.40 4.24
C PHE A 40 -7.94 -11.79 4.34
N THR A 41 -7.36 -12.75 5.07
CA THR A 41 -8.05 -13.97 5.54
C THR A 41 -9.16 -13.61 6.54
N GLY A 42 -10.20 -12.94 6.06
CA GLY A 42 -11.35 -12.47 6.83
C GLY A 42 -12.08 -11.26 6.26
N ILE A 43 -11.53 -10.56 5.27
CA ILE A 43 -12.06 -9.26 4.79
C ILE A 43 -12.22 -9.31 3.28
N LYS A 44 -13.46 -9.10 2.82
CA LYS A 44 -13.84 -9.27 1.40
C LYS A 44 -13.55 -8.03 0.55
N ASP A 45 -13.38 -6.86 1.16
CA ASP A 45 -13.23 -5.59 0.45
C ASP A 45 -12.16 -4.66 1.04
N PHE A 46 -11.27 -4.13 0.18
CA PHE A 46 -10.28 -3.09 0.52
C PHE A 46 -10.91 -1.81 1.11
N ARG A 47 -12.22 -1.64 0.92
CA ARG A 47 -13.00 -0.51 1.42
C ARG A 47 -13.26 -0.61 2.93
N GLU A 48 -13.31 -1.82 3.49
CA GLU A 48 -13.70 -2.05 4.89
C GLU A 48 -12.58 -1.72 5.90
N GLU A 49 -11.31 -1.72 5.48
CA GLU A 49 -10.17 -1.40 6.35
C GLU A 49 -9.78 0.09 6.35
N GLY A 50 -10.54 0.95 5.68
CA GLY A 50 -10.26 2.39 5.67
C GLY A 50 -8.97 2.78 4.97
N ILE A 51 -8.27 1.85 4.28
CA ILE A 51 -7.09 2.14 3.45
C ILE A 51 -7.48 3.08 2.31
N VAL A 52 -8.53 2.75 1.57
CA VAL A 52 -9.03 3.65 0.51
C VAL A 52 -9.44 5.00 1.09
N GLY A 53 -10.05 5.01 2.29
CA GLY A 53 -10.41 6.23 3.00
C GLY A 53 -9.20 7.08 3.39
N LEU A 54 -8.09 6.46 3.81
CA LEU A 54 -6.85 7.14 4.17
C LEU A 54 -6.24 7.87 2.96
N TYR A 55 -6.11 7.17 1.84
CA TYR A 55 -5.50 7.73 0.64
C TYR A 55 -6.40 8.83 0.04
N ALA A 56 -7.73 8.61 0.05
CA ALA A 56 -8.69 9.62 -0.40
C ALA A 56 -8.66 10.89 0.48
N ARG A 57 -8.54 10.76 1.81
CA ARG A 57 -8.39 11.91 2.72
C ARG A 57 -7.14 12.73 2.43
N LEU A 58 -6.06 12.07 2.00
CA LEU A 58 -4.83 12.72 1.57
C LEU A 58 -4.94 13.33 0.15
N GLY A 59 -6.05 13.12 -0.56
CA GLY A 59 -6.21 13.54 -1.96
C GLY A 59 -5.38 12.69 -2.93
N ILE A 60 -5.05 11.46 -2.56
CA ILE A 60 -4.24 10.53 -3.36
C ILE A 60 -5.17 9.61 -4.13
N HIS A 61 -5.05 9.61 -5.46
CA HIS A 61 -5.70 8.62 -6.32
C HIS A 61 -4.95 7.28 -6.28
N THR A 62 -5.65 6.20 -5.98
CA THR A 62 -5.05 4.86 -5.95
C THR A 62 -5.29 4.14 -7.27
N ILE A 63 -4.21 3.71 -7.91
CA ILE A 63 -4.27 2.85 -9.09
C ILE A 63 -3.84 1.45 -8.67
N PHE A 64 -4.74 0.49 -8.82
CA PHE A 64 -4.42 -0.89 -8.57
C PHE A 64 -3.89 -1.57 -9.83
N ALA A 65 -2.70 -2.16 -9.74
CA ALA A 65 -2.09 -2.83 -10.89
C ALA A 65 -2.96 -4.01 -11.35
N ARG A 66 -3.21 -4.11 -12.67
CA ARG A 66 -3.93 -5.25 -13.25
C ARG A 66 -3.08 -6.52 -13.11
N PRO A 67 -3.69 -7.67 -12.75
CA PRO A 67 -3.00 -8.95 -12.78
C PRO A 67 -2.40 -9.21 -14.17
N TYR A 68 -1.23 -9.87 -14.21
CA TYR A 68 -0.54 -10.31 -15.44
C TYR A 68 0.05 -9.22 -16.36
N ASN A 69 0.13 -7.96 -15.92
CA ASN A 69 0.82 -6.90 -16.66
C ASN A 69 2.14 -6.49 -15.98
N ALA A 70 3.17 -7.34 -16.12
CA ALA A 70 4.51 -7.13 -15.57
C ALA A 70 5.18 -5.84 -16.07
N LYS A 71 5.02 -5.52 -17.36
CA LYS A 71 5.59 -4.28 -17.97
C LYS A 71 5.04 -2.99 -17.35
N ALA A 72 3.81 -3.02 -16.84
CA ALA A 72 3.18 -1.87 -16.20
C ALA A 72 3.55 -1.68 -14.72
N LYS A 73 4.45 -2.52 -14.16
CA LYS A 73 4.85 -2.47 -12.75
C LYS A 73 6.30 -2.01 -12.58
N PRO A 74 6.56 -0.70 -12.40
CA PRO A 74 7.89 -0.17 -12.10
C PRO A 74 8.59 -0.85 -10.91
N VAL A 75 7.80 -1.39 -9.97
CA VAL A 75 8.25 -2.07 -8.75
C VAL A 75 9.02 -3.36 -9.05
N GLU A 76 8.71 -4.11 -10.12
CA GLU A 76 9.40 -5.38 -10.41
C GLU A 76 10.89 -5.16 -10.72
N ARG A 77 11.22 -4.05 -11.39
CA ARG A 77 12.61 -3.65 -11.64
C ARG A 77 13.35 -3.31 -10.34
N PHE A 78 12.66 -2.68 -9.39
CA PHE A 78 13.25 -2.40 -8.09
C PHE A 78 13.54 -3.70 -7.32
N PHE A 79 12.63 -4.68 -7.31
CA PHE A 79 12.89 -5.97 -6.67
C PHE A 79 14.09 -6.71 -7.29
N SER A 80 14.24 -6.68 -8.61
CA SER A 80 15.44 -7.21 -9.26
C SER A 80 16.72 -6.46 -8.85
N THR A 81 16.62 -5.17 -8.56
CA THR A 81 17.76 -4.40 -8.05
C THR A 81 18.05 -4.74 -6.59
N LEU A 82 17.01 -4.92 -5.78
CA LEU A 82 17.09 -5.31 -4.37
C LEU A 82 17.74 -6.69 -4.17
N ASP A 83 17.55 -7.63 -5.11
CA ASP A 83 18.23 -8.94 -5.10
C ASP A 83 19.76 -8.80 -4.96
N SER A 84 20.34 -7.73 -5.51
CA SER A 84 21.78 -7.45 -5.34
C SER A 84 22.19 -7.23 -3.89
N PHE A 85 21.34 -6.59 -3.07
CA PHE A 85 21.55 -6.43 -1.64
C PHE A 85 21.39 -7.75 -0.91
N GLU A 86 20.30 -8.47 -1.19
CA GLU A 86 19.98 -9.73 -0.51
C GLU A 86 21.12 -10.74 -0.67
N ARG A 87 21.73 -10.81 -1.85
CA ARG A 87 22.90 -11.67 -2.13
C ARG A 87 24.16 -11.29 -1.37
N MET A 88 24.31 -10.02 -0.97
CA MET A 88 25.44 -9.59 -0.14
C MET A 88 25.28 -10.01 1.33
N LEU A 89 24.07 -10.42 1.75
CA LEU A 89 23.84 -10.84 3.12
C LEU A 89 24.47 -12.22 3.38
N PRO A 90 25.24 -12.38 4.47
CA PRO A 90 25.86 -13.67 4.80
C PRO A 90 24.81 -14.77 5.07
N SER A 91 23.61 -14.36 5.51
CA SER A 91 22.49 -15.24 5.79
C SER A 91 21.63 -15.59 4.57
N PHE A 92 21.93 -15.09 3.37
CA PHE A 92 21.12 -15.31 2.18
C PHE A 92 20.92 -16.80 1.88
N VAL A 93 19.70 -17.20 1.53
CA VAL A 93 19.30 -18.61 1.36
C VAL A 93 18.96 -18.99 -0.09
N GLY A 94 19.09 -18.04 -1.04
CA GLY A 94 18.69 -18.22 -2.43
C GLY A 94 17.30 -17.65 -2.71
N ALA A 95 17.11 -17.09 -3.91
CA ALA A 95 15.82 -16.54 -4.36
C ALA A 95 14.80 -17.65 -4.74
N ASN A 96 15.30 -18.83 -5.11
CA ASN A 96 14.50 -20.00 -5.47
C ASN A 96 15.29 -21.30 -5.21
N ILE A 97 14.67 -22.45 -5.51
CA ILE A 97 15.28 -23.77 -5.27
C ILE A 97 16.60 -23.96 -6.05
N GLN A 98 16.70 -23.42 -7.26
CA GLN A 98 17.90 -23.53 -8.11
C GLN A 98 19.01 -22.57 -7.69
N ASP A 99 18.65 -21.41 -7.12
CA ASP A 99 19.57 -20.38 -6.63
C ASP A 99 20.02 -20.63 -5.17
N LYS A 100 19.87 -21.85 -4.68
CA LYS A 100 20.22 -22.20 -3.31
C LYS A 100 21.75 -22.20 -3.15
N PRO A 101 22.31 -21.45 -2.18
CA PRO A 101 23.76 -21.40 -1.98
C PRO A 101 24.31 -22.78 -1.59
N ALA A 102 25.54 -23.07 -2.01
CA ALA A 102 26.18 -24.37 -1.83
C ALA A 102 26.13 -24.88 -0.37
N ARG A 103 26.26 -23.98 0.62
CA ARG A 103 26.15 -24.31 2.05
C ARG A 103 24.82 -24.95 2.47
N LEU A 104 23.75 -24.80 1.68
CA LEU A 104 22.42 -25.36 1.95
C LEU A 104 22.10 -26.59 1.06
N LEU A 105 23.03 -27.02 0.20
CA LEU A 105 22.91 -28.22 -0.62
C LEU A 105 23.37 -29.45 0.16
N ARG A 106 22.62 -30.55 0.04
CA ARG A 106 22.80 -31.77 0.87
C ARG A 106 24.20 -32.38 0.80
N ASN A 107 24.85 -32.32 -0.37
CA ASN A 107 26.11 -33.02 -0.62
C ASN A 107 27.37 -32.13 -0.51
N GLU A 108 27.21 -30.86 -0.18
CA GLU A 108 28.30 -29.87 -0.10
C GLU A 108 28.90 -29.78 1.31
N LYS A 109 29.46 -30.89 1.81
CA LYS A 109 29.94 -31.00 3.21
C LYS A 109 31.00 -29.95 3.57
N PHE A 110 31.90 -29.63 2.65
CA PHE A 110 32.96 -28.64 2.88
C PHE A 110 32.37 -27.23 3.01
N MET A 111 31.45 -26.85 2.11
CA MET A 111 30.78 -25.54 2.18
C MET A 111 29.92 -25.41 3.43
N GLN A 112 29.24 -26.49 3.86
CA GLN A 112 28.53 -26.51 5.14
C GLN A 112 29.47 -26.26 6.32
N TYR A 113 30.65 -26.90 6.33
CA TYR A 113 31.63 -26.78 7.40
C TYR A 113 32.20 -25.35 7.53
N ILE A 114 32.55 -24.72 6.42
CA ILE A 114 33.12 -23.36 6.43
C ILE A 114 32.06 -22.25 6.50
N SER A 115 30.78 -22.60 6.37
CA SER A 115 29.73 -21.59 6.31
C SER A 115 29.55 -20.85 7.63
N ILE A 116 29.45 -19.52 7.54
CA ILE A 116 29.19 -18.67 8.68
C ILE A 116 27.68 -18.72 8.96
N ASN A 117 27.29 -19.37 10.05
CA ASN A 117 25.91 -19.33 10.56
C ASN A 117 25.67 -18.03 11.33
N TYR A 118 25.65 -16.92 10.60
CA TYR A 118 25.31 -15.62 11.14
C TYR A 118 23.98 -15.16 10.57
N THR A 119 23.11 -14.66 11.43
CA THR A 119 21.86 -14.01 11.05
C THR A 119 21.90 -12.59 11.60
N PRO A 120 21.82 -11.55 10.76
CA PRO A 120 21.84 -10.18 11.23
C PRO A 120 20.66 -9.90 12.14
N THR A 121 20.89 -9.08 13.16
CA THR A 121 19.81 -8.46 13.92
C THR A 121 19.04 -7.48 13.04
N ILE A 122 17.81 -7.12 13.44
CA ILE A 122 17.00 -6.13 12.70
C ILE A 122 17.75 -4.81 12.54
N LYS A 123 18.48 -4.37 13.58
CA LYS A 123 19.23 -3.12 13.55
C LYS A 123 20.41 -3.18 12.57
N GLU A 124 21.16 -4.28 12.56
CA GLU A 124 22.24 -4.47 11.58
C GLU A 124 21.70 -4.53 10.16
N ALA A 125 20.58 -5.23 9.94
CA ALA A 125 19.93 -5.28 8.64
C ALA A 125 19.48 -3.88 8.16
N GLU A 126 18.93 -3.06 9.05
CA GLU A 126 18.57 -1.66 8.76
C GLU A 126 19.81 -0.83 8.39
N GLU A 127 20.88 -0.90 9.18
CA GLU A 127 22.13 -0.18 8.91
C GLU A 127 22.77 -0.60 7.57
N TRP A 128 22.76 -1.89 7.26
CA TRP A 128 23.30 -2.41 6.00
C TRP A 128 22.42 -2.01 4.81
N PHE A 129 21.10 -2.03 4.99
CA PHE A 129 20.17 -1.61 3.96
C PHE A 129 20.32 -0.13 3.63
N GLU A 130 20.50 0.74 4.63
CA GLU A 130 20.77 2.17 4.43
C GLU A 130 22.07 2.41 3.67
N LYS A 131 23.16 1.70 4.02
CA LYS A 131 24.43 1.77 3.28
C LYS A 131 24.27 1.31 1.83
N TRP A 132 23.52 0.24 1.60
CA TRP A 132 23.24 -0.23 0.25
C TRP A 132 22.38 0.78 -0.52
N LEU A 133 21.39 1.42 0.12
CA LEU A 133 20.59 2.48 -0.50
C LEU A 133 21.46 3.68 -0.89
N ASP A 134 22.43 4.08 -0.05
CA ASP A 134 23.39 5.14 -0.40
C ASP A 134 24.24 4.73 -1.61
N PHE A 135 24.74 3.49 -1.63
CA PHE A 135 25.45 2.93 -2.77
C PHE A 135 24.59 2.96 -4.03
N TYR A 136 23.37 2.41 -3.99
CA TYR A 136 22.42 2.40 -5.11
C TYR A 136 22.13 3.80 -5.64
N ARG A 137 21.85 4.75 -4.74
CA ARG A 137 21.58 6.15 -5.09
C ARG A 137 22.78 6.86 -5.71
N SER A 138 23.99 6.36 -5.48
CA SER A 138 25.24 6.88 -6.05
C SER A 138 25.63 6.25 -7.38
N GLN A 139 24.93 5.21 -7.84
CA GLN A 139 25.24 4.57 -9.12
C GLN A 139 24.60 5.31 -10.30
N PRO A 140 25.34 5.48 -11.43
CA PRO A 140 24.77 6.04 -12.65
C PRO A 140 23.74 5.09 -13.26
N SER A 141 22.60 5.63 -13.71
CA SER A 141 21.54 4.84 -14.33
C SER A 141 21.42 5.13 -15.82
N LYS A 142 21.35 4.07 -16.64
CA LYS A 142 21.04 4.21 -18.08
C LYS A 142 19.68 4.88 -18.30
N ALA A 143 18.70 4.64 -17.42
CA ALA A 143 17.38 5.25 -17.50
C ALA A 143 17.39 6.76 -17.16
N LEU A 144 18.47 7.26 -16.55
CA LEU A 144 18.66 8.66 -16.18
C LEU A 144 19.79 9.30 -17.01
N ASN A 145 20.08 8.78 -18.19
CA ASN A 145 21.14 9.28 -19.08
C ASN A 145 22.52 9.40 -18.40
N GLY A 146 22.86 8.43 -17.53
CA GLY A 146 24.14 8.40 -16.82
C GLY A 146 24.17 9.22 -15.52
N LEU A 147 23.10 9.93 -15.17
CA LEU A 147 22.99 10.60 -13.87
C LEU A 147 22.68 9.60 -12.75
N CYS A 148 23.06 9.96 -11.52
CA CYS A 148 22.74 9.16 -10.35
C CYS A 148 21.36 9.54 -9.80
N PRO A 149 20.57 8.60 -9.25
CA PRO A 149 19.27 8.90 -8.64
C PRO A 149 19.32 10.03 -7.59
N LYS A 150 20.39 10.10 -6.79
CA LYS A 150 20.58 11.17 -5.79
C LYS A 150 20.66 12.57 -6.43
N ASP A 151 21.20 12.68 -7.64
CA ASP A 151 21.48 13.95 -8.30
C ASP A 151 20.23 14.49 -8.99
N VAL A 152 19.32 13.60 -9.39
CA VAL A 152 18.05 13.93 -10.06
C VAL A 152 16.93 14.22 -9.06
N PHE A 153 16.94 13.54 -7.91
CA PHE A 153 15.88 13.72 -6.90
C PHE A 153 15.88 15.15 -6.33
N ARG A 154 14.72 15.78 -6.36
CA ARG A 154 14.49 17.12 -5.79
C ARG A 154 13.30 17.06 -4.84
N PRO A 155 13.51 17.22 -3.52
CA PRO A 155 12.39 17.29 -2.59
C PRO A 155 11.56 18.54 -2.89
N GLY A 156 10.27 18.46 -2.61
CA GLY A 156 9.34 19.58 -2.72
C GLY A 156 9.41 20.53 -1.52
N PRO A 157 8.40 21.41 -1.38
CA PRO A 157 8.39 22.48 -0.38
C PRO A 157 8.36 22.00 1.07
N GLY A 158 8.11 20.71 1.31
CA GLY A 158 7.95 20.13 2.64
C GLY A 158 6.48 19.93 2.99
N VAL A 159 6.23 18.99 3.88
CA VAL A 159 4.90 18.70 4.46
C VAL A 159 5.06 18.80 5.97
N ASP A 160 4.12 19.43 6.67
CA ASP A 160 4.12 19.45 8.13
C ASP A 160 3.93 18.02 8.66
N PRO A 161 4.90 17.44 9.40
CA PRO A 161 4.77 16.10 9.94
C PRO A 161 3.56 15.92 10.85
N LYS A 162 3.19 16.95 11.61
CA LYS A 162 2.05 16.87 12.54
C LYS A 162 0.73 16.80 11.80
N GLU A 163 0.56 17.65 10.79
CA GLU A 163 -0.64 17.66 9.95
C GLU A 163 -0.77 16.34 9.18
N LEU A 164 0.33 15.88 8.57
CA LEU A 164 0.36 14.59 7.88
C LEU A 164 0.01 13.43 8.83
N TYR A 165 0.59 13.41 10.03
CA TYR A 165 0.29 12.38 11.03
C TYR A 165 -1.21 12.34 11.35
N MET A 166 -1.83 13.49 11.58
CA MET A 166 -3.28 13.59 11.87
C MET A 166 -4.15 13.11 10.71
N LEU A 167 -3.75 13.39 9.47
CA LEU A 167 -4.44 12.90 8.26
C LEU A 167 -4.27 11.39 8.08
N MET A 168 -3.14 10.85 8.54
CA MET A 168 -2.79 9.44 8.41
C MET A 168 -3.35 8.53 9.51
N LEU A 169 -4.05 9.09 10.50
CA LEU A 169 -4.75 8.29 11.50
C LEU A 169 -5.86 7.46 10.85
N CYS A 170 -6.02 6.23 11.31
CA CYS A 170 -7.11 5.36 10.90
C CYS A 170 -8.38 5.75 11.65
N GLU A 171 -9.48 5.87 10.92
CA GLU A 171 -10.77 6.27 11.46
C GLU A 171 -11.70 5.07 11.58
N LYS A 172 -12.40 4.95 12.71
CA LYS A 172 -13.35 3.87 12.96
C LYS A 172 -14.48 4.32 13.86
N GLU A 173 -15.71 3.99 13.49
CA GLU A 173 -16.84 4.13 14.40
C GLU A 173 -16.87 3.01 15.42
N VAL A 174 -16.97 3.37 16.70
CA VAL A 174 -17.01 2.43 17.81
C VAL A 174 -18.15 2.75 18.75
N LYS A 175 -18.73 1.70 19.33
CA LYS A 175 -19.71 1.83 20.41
C LYS A 175 -18.98 2.10 21.72
N LEU A 176 -19.48 3.05 22.50
CA LEU A 176 -18.97 3.30 23.83
C LEU A 176 -19.55 2.28 24.83
N TYR A 177 -18.69 1.69 25.66
CA TYR A 177 -19.10 0.82 26.76
C TYR A 177 -18.86 1.50 28.10
N ARG A 178 -19.38 0.91 29.18
CA ARG A 178 -19.18 1.39 30.56
C ARG A 178 -17.69 1.55 30.95
N ASN A 179 -16.82 0.73 30.39
CA ASN A 179 -15.38 0.75 30.64
C ASN A 179 -14.61 1.54 29.57
N GLY A 180 -15.31 2.25 28.68
CA GLY A 180 -14.75 3.04 27.60
C GLY A 180 -14.84 2.37 26.24
N ILE A 181 -13.80 2.60 25.45
CA ILE A 181 -13.72 2.17 24.06
C ILE A 181 -12.90 0.88 23.98
N ARG A 182 -13.36 -0.09 23.20
CA ARG A 182 -12.65 -1.36 22.99
C ARG A 182 -12.04 -1.39 21.60
N LEU A 183 -10.71 -1.45 21.52
CA LEU A 183 -9.96 -1.53 20.26
C LEU A 183 -8.83 -2.56 20.39
N PHE A 184 -8.68 -3.45 19.41
CA PHE A 184 -7.69 -4.54 19.39
C PHE A 184 -7.55 -5.32 20.72
N GLY A 185 -8.68 -5.64 21.35
CA GLY A 185 -8.70 -6.39 22.62
C GLY A 185 -8.21 -5.61 23.86
N SER A 186 -7.96 -4.31 23.72
CA SER A 186 -7.58 -3.39 24.80
C SER A 186 -8.70 -2.38 25.06
N TRP A 187 -8.74 -1.86 26.28
CA TRP A 187 -9.68 -0.82 26.69
C TRP A 187 -9.00 0.54 26.67
N TYR A 188 -9.72 1.58 26.27
CA TYR A 188 -9.26 2.97 26.26
C TYR A 188 -10.27 3.82 27.01
N TRP A 189 -9.77 4.71 27.88
CA TRP A 189 -10.61 5.50 28.77
C TRP A 189 -10.13 6.94 28.89
N ASN A 190 -11.11 7.84 29.04
CA ASN A 190 -10.96 9.22 29.47
C ASN A 190 -12.19 9.59 30.31
N GLU A 191 -12.04 10.49 31.28
CA GLU A 191 -13.15 10.96 32.11
C GLU A 191 -14.27 11.64 31.28
N ALA A 192 -13.91 12.31 30.18
CA ALA A 192 -14.85 12.95 29.25
C ALA A 192 -15.81 11.95 28.58
N LEU A 193 -15.47 10.66 28.57
CA LEU A 193 -16.32 9.61 28.01
C LEU A 193 -17.41 9.13 28.97
N TYR A 194 -17.36 9.57 30.23
CA TYR A 194 -18.29 9.10 31.26
C TYR A 194 -19.72 9.57 31.01
N GLY A 195 -20.65 8.63 30.91
CA GLY A 195 -22.08 8.91 30.75
C GLY A 195 -22.55 8.97 29.30
N LEU A 196 -21.64 9.02 28.32
CA LEU A 196 -21.98 8.91 26.91
C LEU A 196 -22.48 7.50 26.57
N LYS A 197 -23.53 7.42 25.75
CA LYS A 197 -24.11 6.15 25.28
C LYS A 197 -24.13 6.02 23.76
N GLU A 198 -23.69 7.05 23.06
CA GLU A 198 -23.74 7.13 21.60
C GLU A 198 -22.54 6.44 20.96
N LYS A 199 -22.62 6.22 19.65
CA LYS A 199 -21.43 5.84 18.86
C LYS A 199 -20.53 7.06 18.72
N VAL A 200 -19.23 6.83 18.78
CA VAL A 200 -18.21 7.86 18.59
C VAL A 200 -17.28 7.44 17.45
N SER A 201 -16.74 8.42 16.73
CA SER A 201 -15.66 8.18 15.77
C SER A 201 -14.33 8.21 16.52
N ILE A 202 -13.47 7.23 16.31
CA ILE A 202 -12.10 7.24 16.84
C ILE A 202 -11.09 7.35 15.73
N ARG A 203 -10.03 8.11 15.99
CA ARG A 203 -8.82 8.16 15.16
C ARG A 203 -7.65 7.63 15.96
N TYR A 204 -6.94 6.66 15.40
CA TYR A 204 -5.83 5.99 16.06
C TYR A 204 -4.68 5.72 15.11
N ASP A 205 -3.46 5.70 15.64
CA ASP A 205 -2.30 5.24 14.88
C ASP A 205 -2.22 3.72 14.99
N LEU A 206 -1.93 3.07 13.86
CA LEU A 206 -1.70 1.64 13.82
C LEU A 206 -0.33 1.25 14.39
N HIS A 207 0.62 2.19 14.48
CA HIS A 207 1.97 1.96 15.03
C HIS A 207 2.01 2.22 16.52
N ASP A 208 1.36 3.30 16.96
CA ASP A 208 1.25 3.67 18.36
C ASP A 208 -0.20 3.56 18.85
N LEU A 209 -0.46 2.49 19.61
CA LEU A 209 -1.74 2.21 20.24
C LEU A 209 -1.78 2.66 21.72
N THR A 210 -0.92 3.59 22.13
CA THR A 210 -0.92 4.10 23.52
C THR A 210 -2.14 4.97 23.82
N SER A 211 -2.59 5.76 22.84
CA SER A 211 -3.80 6.58 22.95
C SER A 211 -4.60 6.58 21.66
N VAL A 212 -5.87 6.97 21.78
CA VAL A 212 -6.79 7.16 20.66
C VAL A 212 -7.47 8.51 20.78
N LEU A 213 -7.61 9.22 19.67
CA LEU A 213 -8.35 10.46 19.62
C LEU A 213 -9.83 10.14 19.38
N VAL A 214 -10.71 10.73 20.18
CA VAL A 214 -12.15 10.47 20.12
C VAL A 214 -12.85 11.72 19.60
N PHE A 215 -13.77 11.51 18.66
CA PHE A 215 -14.57 12.52 18.00
C PHE A 215 -16.06 12.19 18.10
N THR A 216 -16.92 13.20 18.04
CA THR A 216 -18.37 13.02 17.85
C THR A 216 -18.67 12.45 16.46
N GLN A 217 -19.93 12.09 16.21
CA GLN A 217 -20.38 11.71 14.86
C GLN A 217 -20.30 12.89 13.88
N ASP A 218 -20.42 14.11 14.38
CA ASP A 218 -20.30 15.35 13.60
C ASP A 218 -18.84 15.77 13.35
N GLY A 219 -17.87 15.00 13.87
CA GLY A 219 -16.44 15.23 13.66
C GLY A 219 -15.79 16.23 14.62
N GLU A 220 -16.47 16.60 15.71
CA GLU A 220 -15.91 17.46 16.75
C GLU A 220 -14.99 16.67 17.69
N PHE A 221 -13.85 17.25 18.06
CA PHE A 221 -12.90 16.58 18.94
C PHE A 221 -13.43 16.56 20.39
N LEU A 222 -13.45 15.37 20.99
CA LEU A 222 -13.91 15.17 22.36
C LEU A 222 -12.77 15.09 23.35
N CYS A 223 -11.90 14.10 23.17
CA CYS A 223 -10.81 13.84 24.10
C CYS A 223 -9.78 12.86 23.53
N GLU A 224 -8.61 12.82 24.14
CA GLU A 224 -7.63 11.76 23.95
C GLU A 224 -7.83 10.67 25.02
N ALA A 225 -8.23 9.46 24.61
CA ALA A 225 -8.42 8.31 25.49
C ALA A 225 -7.16 7.45 25.56
N LYS A 226 -6.64 7.24 26.77
CA LYS A 226 -5.42 6.45 27.00
C LYS A 226 -5.75 4.98 27.16
N ARG A 227 -4.85 4.12 26.70
CA ARG A 227 -4.96 2.67 26.86
C ARG A 227 -4.93 2.30 28.34
N LEU A 228 -5.91 1.53 28.77
CA LEU A 228 -5.96 0.94 30.09
C LEU A 228 -5.12 -0.34 30.11
N GLU A 229 -4.15 -0.37 31.01
CA GLU A 229 -3.40 -1.58 31.33
C GLU A 229 -4.31 -2.61 32.00
N LYS A 230 -4.16 -3.87 31.57
CA LYS A 230 -4.82 -5.03 32.18
C LYS A 230 -4.17 -5.28 33.53
N VAL A 231 -4.77 -4.74 34.59
CA VAL A 231 -4.33 -5.05 35.95
C VAL A 231 -5.04 -6.32 36.41
N HIS A 232 -4.27 -7.32 36.84
CA HIS A 232 -4.83 -8.55 37.39
C HIS A 232 -5.51 -8.25 38.74
N PRO A 233 -6.71 -8.77 39.01
CA PRO A 233 -7.41 -8.52 40.29
C PRO A 233 -6.58 -8.95 41.52
N ALA A 234 -5.78 -10.02 41.38
CA ALA A 234 -4.89 -10.49 42.43
C ALA A 234 -3.57 -9.69 42.55
N ALA A 235 -3.33 -8.65 41.73
CA ALA A 235 -2.16 -7.78 41.88
C ALA A 235 -2.14 -7.06 43.24
N ALA A 236 -3.32 -6.82 43.82
CA ALA A 236 -3.46 -6.33 45.20
C ALA A 236 -2.95 -7.32 46.26
N ILE A 237 -2.91 -8.62 45.94
CA ILE A 237 -2.47 -9.71 46.82
C ILE A 237 -1.02 -10.11 46.51
N MET A 238 -0.60 -10.05 45.23
CA MET A 238 0.72 -10.44 44.74
C MET A 238 1.82 -9.39 44.96
N GLY A 239 1.50 -8.18 45.44
CA GLY A 239 2.49 -7.21 45.89
C GLY A 239 3.11 -6.31 44.81
N ASP A 240 2.54 -6.25 43.60
CA ASP A 240 2.96 -5.24 42.61
C ASP A 240 2.48 -3.84 43.02
N GLU A 241 3.34 -3.07 43.69
CA GLU A 241 3.01 -1.73 44.21
C GLU A 241 2.50 -0.77 43.13
N LYS A 242 3.06 -0.84 41.91
CA LYS A 242 2.63 -0.02 40.76
C LYS A 242 1.22 -0.37 40.29
N SER A 243 0.87 -1.65 40.27
CA SER A 243 -0.46 -2.13 39.89
C SER A 243 -1.53 -1.76 40.91
N TYR A 244 -1.19 -1.83 42.20
CA TYR A 244 -2.13 -1.52 43.29
C TYR A 244 -2.46 -0.02 43.38
N THR A 245 -1.45 0.84 43.26
CA THR A 245 -1.63 2.30 43.28
C THR A 245 -2.52 2.78 42.13
N GLU A 246 -2.33 2.21 40.94
CA GLU A 246 -3.13 2.49 39.75
C GLU A 246 -4.59 2.03 39.90
N ILE A 247 -4.85 0.83 40.45
CA ILE A 247 -6.21 0.37 40.77
C ILE A 247 -6.91 1.33 41.74
N LYS A 248 -6.21 1.74 42.81
CA LYS A 248 -6.77 2.62 43.84
C LYS A 248 -7.11 3.99 43.28
N LYS A 249 -6.25 4.52 42.40
CA LYS A 249 -6.47 5.78 41.69
C LYS A 249 -7.74 5.71 40.82
N ARG A 250 -7.85 4.67 39.97
CA ARG A 250 -9.04 4.45 39.10
C ARG A 250 -10.33 4.35 39.91
N LEU A 251 -10.32 3.62 41.02
CA LEU A 251 -11.51 3.46 41.87
C LEU A 251 -11.92 4.78 42.54
N SER A 252 -10.94 5.61 42.92
CA SER A 252 -11.18 6.95 43.47
C SER A 252 -11.81 7.88 42.44
N GLU A 253 -11.27 7.93 41.22
CA GLU A 253 -11.77 8.73 40.10
C GLU A 253 -13.21 8.33 39.73
N HIS A 254 -13.49 7.04 39.59
CA HIS A 254 -14.86 6.54 39.35
C HIS A 254 -15.84 6.93 40.46
N ARG A 255 -15.41 6.90 41.74
CA ARG A 255 -16.26 7.34 42.86
C ARG A 255 -16.53 8.83 42.82
N LYS A 256 -15.55 9.66 42.42
CA LYS A 256 -15.73 11.11 42.24
C LYS A 256 -16.73 11.41 41.13
N LEU A 257 -16.57 10.80 39.95
CA LEU A 257 -17.49 10.96 38.82
C LEU A 257 -18.93 10.53 39.20
N LYS A 258 -19.07 9.40 39.90
CA LYS A 258 -20.39 8.94 40.38
C LYS A 258 -21.04 9.92 41.36
N ARG A 259 -20.26 10.51 42.28
CA ARG A 259 -20.75 11.53 43.23
C ARG A 259 -21.16 12.81 42.52
N LEU A 260 -20.35 13.29 41.55
CA LEU A 260 -20.66 14.46 40.74
C LEU A 260 -21.95 14.27 39.95
N THR A 261 -22.10 13.11 39.30
CA THR A 261 -23.31 12.76 38.55
C THR A 261 -24.53 12.71 39.47
N LYS A 262 -24.42 12.10 40.66
CA LYS A 262 -25.52 12.05 41.62
C LYS A 262 -25.96 13.45 42.07
N LYS A 263 -25.00 14.35 42.35
CA LYS A 263 -25.29 15.75 42.70
C LYS A 263 -25.96 16.52 41.56
N LEU A 264 -25.51 16.35 40.32
CA LEU A 264 -26.12 16.98 39.15
C LEU A 264 -27.58 16.55 38.96
N VAL A 265 -27.86 15.26 39.13
CA VAL A 265 -29.23 14.71 39.07
C VAL A 265 -30.09 15.23 40.24
N GLU A 266 -29.54 15.29 41.46
CA GLU A 266 -30.22 15.87 42.64
C GLU A 266 -30.51 17.38 42.47
N MET A 267 -29.71 18.10 41.67
CA MET A 267 -29.91 19.51 41.31
C MET A 267 -30.92 19.74 40.17
N GLY A 268 -31.56 18.69 39.66
CA GLY A 268 -32.62 18.81 38.64
C GLY A 268 -32.11 19.08 37.21
N ILE A 269 -30.80 19.10 37.00
CA ILE A 269 -30.21 19.12 35.65
C ILE A 269 -30.40 17.71 35.08
N LYS A 270 -31.37 17.54 34.17
CA LYS A 270 -31.50 16.30 33.41
C LYS A 270 -30.17 16.03 32.72
N ALA A 271 -29.62 14.85 32.94
CA ALA A 271 -28.37 14.38 32.34
C ALA A 271 -28.54 14.03 30.85
N ASP A 272 -29.23 14.89 30.09
CA ASP A 272 -28.99 15.06 28.67
C ASP A 272 -27.88 16.10 28.59
N ILE A 273 -26.64 15.62 28.69
CA ILE A 273 -25.46 16.47 28.61
C ILE A 273 -25.41 16.99 27.17
N ASN A 274 -25.86 18.23 26.99
CA ASN A 274 -25.69 18.97 25.74
C ASN A 274 -24.21 19.36 25.62
N TRP A 275 -23.54 18.91 24.56
CA TRP A 275 -22.09 19.07 24.35
C TRP A 275 -21.61 20.53 24.35
N GLN A 276 -22.51 21.46 24.07
CA GLN A 276 -22.25 22.91 24.04
C GLN A 276 -21.79 23.46 25.40
N ASP A 277 -22.29 22.94 26.53
CA ASP A 277 -21.96 23.47 27.87
C ASP A 277 -20.57 23.04 28.39
N VAL A 278 -19.95 22.02 27.77
CA VAL A 278 -18.61 21.51 28.14
C VAL A 278 -17.51 22.20 27.33
N ALA A 279 -17.82 22.60 26.09
CA ALA A 279 -16.91 23.33 25.21
C ALA A 279 -16.53 24.72 25.74
N ASP A 280 -17.44 25.37 26.47
CA ASP A 280 -17.23 26.72 27.05
C ASP A 280 -16.12 26.79 28.11
N LYS A 281 -15.57 25.65 28.56
CA LYS A 281 -14.55 25.60 29.61
C LYS A 281 -13.10 25.46 29.14
N VAL A 282 -12.84 25.44 27.83
CA VAL A 282 -11.46 25.56 27.30
C VAL A 282 -11.38 26.66 26.21
N PRO A 283 -11.51 27.95 26.57
CA PRO A 283 -11.70 29.01 25.58
C PRO A 283 -10.46 29.30 24.71
N GLU A 284 -9.24 29.22 25.25
CA GLU A 284 -8.06 29.75 24.55
C GLU A 284 -7.51 28.84 23.43
N VAL A 285 -7.72 27.53 23.53
CA VAL A 285 -7.18 26.55 22.57
C VAL A 285 -8.15 26.35 21.40
N ILE A 286 -9.46 26.34 21.68
CA ILE A 286 -10.53 26.21 20.68
C ILE A 286 -10.59 27.46 19.81
N ASP A 287 -10.52 28.67 20.41
CA ASP A 287 -10.58 29.92 19.65
C ASP A 287 -9.36 30.13 18.73
N LYS A 288 -8.19 29.56 19.08
CA LYS A 288 -7.01 29.50 18.19
C LYS A 288 -7.15 28.46 17.06
N LEU A 289 -7.75 27.31 17.34
CA LEU A 289 -8.00 26.23 16.37
C LEU A 289 -9.14 26.58 15.39
N GLU A 290 -10.16 27.30 15.85
CA GLU A 290 -11.26 27.75 15.01
C GLU A 290 -10.83 28.91 14.11
N LYS A 291 -10.02 29.86 14.60
CA LYS A 291 -9.44 30.91 13.76
C LYS A 291 -8.50 30.36 12.69
N SER A 292 -7.73 29.31 13.00
CA SER A 292 -6.86 28.65 12.01
C SER A 292 -7.67 27.81 11.02
N ARG A 293 -8.71 27.10 11.48
CA ARG A 293 -9.64 26.33 10.63
C ARG A 293 -10.45 27.23 9.70
N ALA A 294 -10.98 28.35 10.19
CA ALA A 294 -11.72 29.32 9.38
C ALA A 294 -10.82 29.96 8.30
N LYS A 295 -9.56 30.24 8.63
CA LYS A 295 -8.57 30.74 7.66
C LYS A 295 -8.23 29.69 6.59
N ALA A 296 -8.12 28.41 6.97
CA ALA A 296 -7.89 27.32 6.04
C ALA A 296 -9.09 27.03 5.12
N VAL A 297 -10.32 27.05 5.68
CA VAL A 297 -11.56 26.83 4.93
C VAL A 297 -11.84 27.97 3.95
N ASN A 298 -11.60 29.23 4.33
CA ASN A 298 -11.75 30.36 3.40
C ASN A 298 -10.68 30.34 2.30
N ALA A 299 -9.46 29.89 2.59
CA ALA A 299 -8.41 29.69 1.57
C ALA A 299 -8.71 28.53 0.61
N LEU A 300 -9.45 27.51 1.06
CA LEU A 300 -9.94 26.41 0.23
C LEU A 300 -11.13 26.84 -0.64
N LYS A 301 -12.10 27.59 -0.07
CA LYS A 301 -13.25 28.12 -0.82
C LYS A 301 -12.82 29.10 -1.93
N ALA A 302 -11.85 29.97 -1.64
CA ALA A 302 -11.28 30.87 -2.63
C ALA A 302 -10.50 30.16 -3.75
N LYS A 303 -10.14 28.87 -3.58
CA LYS A 303 -9.50 28.04 -4.62
C LYS A 303 -10.50 27.14 -5.36
N THR A 304 -11.67 26.86 -4.80
CA THR A 304 -12.69 26.02 -5.45
C THR A 304 -13.60 26.79 -6.40
N ASP A 305 -13.70 28.12 -6.27
CA ASP A 305 -14.53 28.94 -7.17
C ASP A 305 -13.92 29.10 -8.58
N ASP A 306 -12.64 28.75 -8.78
CA ASP A 306 -11.95 28.75 -10.09
C ASP A 306 -11.86 27.35 -10.75
N VAL A 307 -12.43 26.31 -10.13
CA VAL A 307 -12.41 24.96 -10.71
C VAL A 307 -13.74 24.70 -11.41
N LEU A 308 -13.69 24.76 -12.75
CA LEU A 308 -14.74 24.25 -13.62
C LEU A 308 -15.13 22.83 -13.18
N VAL A 309 -16.36 22.70 -12.68
CA VAL A 309 -16.98 21.41 -12.41
C VAL A 309 -17.23 20.76 -13.77
N ILE A 310 -16.34 19.84 -14.15
CA ILE A 310 -16.55 18.96 -15.29
C ILE A 310 -17.51 17.89 -14.81
N ASP A 311 -18.71 17.86 -15.40
CA ASP A 311 -19.79 16.93 -15.09
C ASP A 311 -19.33 15.49 -15.39
N ASP A 312 -19.72 14.52 -14.57
CA ASP A 312 -19.30 13.11 -14.68
C ASP A 312 -19.67 12.48 -16.05
N ALA A 313 -20.56 13.11 -16.81
CA ALA A 313 -20.95 12.73 -18.17
C ALA A 313 -19.92 13.12 -19.26
N GLU A 314 -19.02 14.08 -19.03
CA GLU A 314 -17.98 14.45 -20.00
C GLU A 314 -16.76 13.51 -19.95
N ILE A 315 -16.55 12.79 -18.83
CA ILE A 315 -15.45 11.83 -18.66
C ILE A 315 -15.66 10.58 -19.55
N GLU A 316 -16.90 10.20 -19.85
CA GLU A 316 -17.19 9.09 -20.77
C GLU A 316 -16.95 9.45 -22.26
N ASN A 317 -16.86 10.74 -22.61
CA ASN A 317 -16.66 11.20 -23.98
C ASN A 317 -15.20 11.55 -24.32
N ILE A 318 -14.28 11.45 -23.36
CA ILE A 318 -12.84 11.50 -23.67
C ILE A 318 -12.42 10.11 -24.17
N SER A 319 -12.64 9.85 -25.47
CA SER A 319 -12.07 8.66 -26.11
C SER A 319 -10.55 8.79 -26.17
N LEU A 320 -9.87 8.15 -25.23
CA LEU A 320 -8.46 7.79 -25.42
C LEU A 320 -8.39 6.91 -26.69
N PRO A 321 -7.44 7.14 -27.61
CA PRO A 321 -7.28 6.26 -28.76
C PRO A 321 -7.07 4.84 -28.25
N GLU A 322 -7.95 3.92 -28.66
CA GLU A 322 -7.81 2.52 -28.28
C GLU A 322 -6.45 2.02 -28.78
N PRO A 323 -5.62 1.40 -27.92
CA PRO A 323 -4.39 0.77 -28.38
C PRO A 323 -4.76 -0.39 -29.30
N ASP A 324 -4.18 -0.41 -30.50
CA ASP A 324 -4.38 -1.47 -31.51
C ASP A 324 -4.39 -2.84 -30.82
N LYS A 325 -5.54 -3.53 -30.89
CA LYS A 325 -5.66 -4.92 -30.45
C LYS A 325 -4.74 -5.77 -31.31
N LYS A 326 -3.48 -5.96 -30.88
CA LYS A 326 -2.63 -7.00 -31.45
C LYS A 326 -3.35 -8.34 -31.23
N PRO A 327 -3.60 -9.14 -32.29
CA PRO A 327 -4.27 -10.43 -32.14
C PRO A 327 -3.46 -11.31 -31.19
N ASP A 328 -4.17 -12.13 -30.40
CA ASP A 328 -3.59 -13.02 -29.39
C ASP A 328 -2.78 -14.11 -30.10
N ARG A 329 -1.46 -13.91 -30.21
CA ARG A 329 -0.57 -14.79 -31.00
C ARG A 329 0.05 -15.87 -30.12
N PRO A 330 0.12 -17.12 -30.59
CA PRO A 330 0.78 -18.20 -29.86
C PRO A 330 2.30 -17.98 -29.77
N VAL A 331 2.91 -18.43 -28.67
CA VAL A 331 4.37 -18.42 -28.50
C VAL A 331 4.97 -19.65 -29.15
N PHE A 332 5.85 -19.46 -30.14
CA PHE A 332 6.52 -20.55 -30.86
C PHE A 332 7.77 -21.01 -30.11
N LYS A 333 8.05 -22.32 -30.13
CA LYS A 333 9.24 -22.90 -29.51
C LYS A 333 10.49 -22.67 -30.37
N ASN A 334 10.33 -22.73 -31.69
CA ASN A 334 11.42 -22.64 -32.67
C ASN A 334 11.04 -21.68 -33.81
N GLU A 335 12.03 -21.08 -34.46
CA GLU A 335 11.83 -20.13 -35.58
C GLU A 335 11.14 -20.78 -36.78
N THR A 336 11.41 -22.05 -37.04
CA THR A 336 10.76 -22.85 -38.09
C THR A 336 9.24 -22.96 -37.87
N ASP A 337 8.80 -23.17 -36.62
CA ASP A 337 7.37 -23.28 -36.30
C ASP A 337 6.66 -21.93 -36.52
N LYS A 338 7.35 -20.84 -36.17
CA LYS A 338 6.88 -19.47 -36.44
C LYS A 338 6.73 -19.26 -37.95
N TYR A 339 7.69 -19.68 -38.76
CA TYR A 339 7.64 -19.56 -40.21
C TYR A 339 6.48 -20.35 -40.84
N PHE A 340 6.26 -21.61 -40.43
CA PHE A 340 5.11 -22.41 -40.90
C PHE A 340 3.77 -21.75 -40.55
N HIS A 341 3.63 -21.22 -39.34
CA HIS A 341 2.41 -20.54 -38.91
C HIS A 341 2.16 -19.26 -39.71
N LEU A 342 3.19 -18.45 -39.95
CA LEU A 342 3.05 -17.23 -40.75
C LEU A 342 2.71 -17.54 -42.22
N MET A 343 3.22 -18.63 -42.79
CA MET A 343 2.85 -19.08 -44.14
C MET A 343 1.42 -19.63 -44.22
N ASP A 344 0.92 -20.27 -43.17
CA ASP A 344 -0.48 -20.71 -43.07
C ASP A 344 -1.45 -19.51 -42.88
N LEU A 345 -1.05 -18.48 -42.13
CA LEU A 345 -1.82 -17.23 -42.07
C LEU A 345 -1.87 -16.52 -43.42
N LYS A 346 -0.73 -16.52 -44.13
CA LYS A 346 -0.63 -15.92 -45.47
C LYS A 346 -1.49 -16.66 -46.50
N SER A 347 -1.58 -17.99 -46.43
CA SER A 347 -2.44 -18.79 -47.32
C SER A 347 -3.93 -18.60 -47.02
N LYS A 348 -4.29 -18.35 -45.75
CA LYS A 348 -5.66 -18.04 -45.31
C LYS A 348 -6.08 -16.58 -45.57
N GLY A 349 -5.18 -15.73 -46.06
CA GLY A 349 -5.46 -14.33 -46.38
C GLY A 349 -5.60 -13.43 -45.16
N GLU A 350 -5.04 -13.82 -44.01
CA GLU A 350 -5.05 -12.99 -42.80
C GLU A 350 -3.96 -11.90 -42.84
N THR A 351 -4.21 -10.77 -42.17
CA THR A 351 -3.30 -9.61 -42.17
C THR A 351 -2.05 -9.89 -41.34
N LEU A 352 -0.89 -9.90 -42.01
CA LEU A 352 0.44 -9.96 -41.40
C LEU A 352 0.87 -8.56 -40.93
N THR A 353 1.63 -8.49 -39.83
CA THR A 353 2.24 -7.22 -39.39
C THR A 353 3.57 -7.00 -40.10
N GLU A 354 4.06 -5.75 -40.15
CA GLU A 354 5.35 -5.41 -40.77
C GLU A 354 6.50 -6.25 -40.19
N GLU A 355 6.50 -6.50 -38.87
CA GLU A 355 7.47 -7.37 -38.18
C GLU A 355 7.44 -8.83 -38.68
N ASP A 356 6.28 -9.33 -39.12
CA ASP A 356 6.15 -10.70 -39.64
C ASP A 356 6.67 -10.81 -41.08
N GLU A 357 6.43 -9.79 -41.90
CA GLU A 357 6.94 -9.74 -43.27
C GLU A 357 8.47 -9.63 -43.31
N GLU A 358 9.03 -8.86 -42.38
CA GLU A 358 10.48 -8.72 -42.22
C GLU A 358 11.11 -10.05 -41.76
N PHE A 359 10.50 -10.73 -40.78
CA PHE A 359 10.92 -12.06 -40.35
C PHE A 359 10.84 -13.11 -41.49
N ILE A 360 9.78 -13.10 -42.31
CA ILE A 360 9.67 -14.03 -43.45
C ILE A 360 10.81 -13.80 -44.44
N LYS A 361 11.14 -12.54 -44.76
CA LYS A 361 12.25 -12.22 -45.67
C LYS A 361 13.58 -12.69 -45.12
N GLU A 362 13.88 -12.37 -43.85
CA GLU A 362 15.12 -12.78 -43.19
C GLU A 362 15.24 -14.32 -43.13
N TYR A 363 14.14 -15.02 -42.84
CA TYR A 363 14.11 -16.48 -42.78
C TYR A 363 14.32 -17.14 -44.15
N GLU A 364 13.81 -16.54 -45.23
CA GLU A 364 14.00 -17.01 -46.61
C GLU A 364 15.39 -16.71 -47.20
N GLU A 365 16.06 -15.65 -46.71
CA GLU A 365 17.40 -15.26 -47.14
C GLU A 365 18.51 -16.13 -46.53
N ASP A 366 18.28 -16.74 -45.36
CA ASP A 366 19.25 -17.63 -44.71
C ASP A 366 19.51 -18.92 -45.53
N PRO A 367 20.76 -19.18 -45.98
CA PRO A 367 21.13 -20.38 -46.70
C PRO A 367 20.79 -21.70 -45.98
N LEU A 368 20.77 -21.71 -44.65
CA LEU A 368 20.48 -22.90 -43.83
C LEU A 368 19.00 -23.31 -43.92
N ASN A 369 18.10 -22.39 -44.24
CA ASN A 369 16.65 -22.61 -44.28
C ASN A 369 16.12 -22.99 -45.67
N LYS A 370 16.97 -22.99 -46.71
CA LYS A 370 16.57 -23.27 -48.11
C LYS A 370 15.79 -24.58 -48.28
N ALA A 371 16.16 -25.64 -47.55
CA ALA A 371 15.47 -26.92 -47.60
C ALA A 371 14.02 -26.81 -47.07
N VAL A 372 13.82 -26.10 -45.96
CA VAL A 372 12.50 -25.86 -45.35
C VAL A 372 11.64 -24.96 -46.24
N VAL A 373 12.21 -23.88 -46.77
CA VAL A 373 11.52 -22.95 -47.69
C VAL A 373 11.06 -23.69 -48.94
N SER A 374 11.89 -24.57 -49.50
CA SER A 374 11.54 -25.37 -50.69
C SER A 374 10.39 -26.35 -50.42
N LEU A 375 10.34 -26.93 -49.22
CA LEU A 375 9.28 -27.84 -48.78
C LEU A 375 7.94 -27.12 -48.60
N VAL A 376 7.94 -25.92 -48.03
CA VAL A 376 6.72 -25.12 -47.86
C VAL A 376 6.17 -24.65 -49.21
N ARG A 377 7.04 -24.24 -50.12
CA ARG A 377 6.65 -23.81 -51.48
C ARG A 377 6.11 -24.95 -52.34
N SER A 378 6.57 -26.19 -52.12
CA SER A 378 6.02 -27.36 -52.82
C SER A 378 4.67 -27.81 -52.27
N GLN A 379 4.42 -27.64 -50.97
CA GLN A 379 3.12 -27.95 -50.34
C GLN A 379 2.03 -26.91 -50.65
N ASN A 380 2.41 -25.65 -50.91
CA ASN A 380 1.47 -24.57 -51.23
C ASN A 380 1.30 -24.30 -52.75
N ARG A 381 1.77 -25.21 -53.62
CA ARG A 381 1.53 -25.08 -55.06
C ARG A 381 0.08 -25.52 -55.34
N PRO A 382 -0.77 -24.68 -55.99
CA PRO A 382 -2.09 -25.14 -56.43
C PRO A 382 -1.93 -26.31 -57.40
N LEU A 383 -2.73 -27.37 -57.20
CA LEU A 383 -2.87 -28.44 -58.18
C LEU A 383 -3.54 -27.84 -59.42
N ASP A 384 -2.77 -27.62 -60.49
CA ASP A 384 -3.34 -27.35 -61.82
C ASP A 384 -4.07 -28.61 -62.28
N HIS A 385 -5.37 -28.65 -62.01
CA HIS A 385 -6.32 -29.46 -62.77
C HIS A 385 -6.79 -28.61 -63.96
N ASP A 386 -5.94 -28.43 -64.98
CA ASP A 386 -6.36 -27.90 -66.30
C ASP A 386 -5.34 -28.14 -67.42
N GLU A 387 -4.71 -29.33 -67.45
CA GLU A 387 -4.13 -29.89 -68.69
C GLU A 387 -4.65 -31.31 -68.92
N ALA A 388 -5.97 -31.43 -69.05
CA ALA A 388 -6.61 -32.50 -69.79
C ALA A 388 -7.92 -31.96 -70.35
N ILE A 389 -7.88 -31.53 -71.62
CA ILE A 389 -8.95 -31.48 -72.64
C ILE A 389 -8.63 -30.31 -73.59
N ASN A 390 -7.71 -30.53 -74.54
CA ASN A 390 -7.93 -30.41 -75.98
C ASN A 390 -6.60 -30.30 -76.76
N SER A 391 -6.50 -31.18 -77.77
CA SER A 391 -5.50 -31.32 -78.84
C SER A 391 -4.07 -31.71 -78.47
#